data_AF-A0A960B7B6-F1
#
_entry.id   AF-A0A960B7B6-F1
#
_cell.length_a   1.000
_cell.length_b   1.000
_cell.length_c   1.000
_cell.angle_alpha   90.00
_cell.angle_beta   90.00
_cell.angle_gamma   90.00
#
_symmetry.space_group_name_H-M   'P 1'
#
loop_
_entity.id
_entity.type
_entity.pdbx_description
1 polymer ?
#
loop_
_entity_poly.entity_id
_entity_poly.type
_entity_poly.pdbx_seq_one_letter_code
_entity_poly.pdbx_strand_id
1 'polypeptide(L)'
;ITAAKAITELLDADVGPIVVAGTLWTTSLMRMRDRPDPDMAAVGAGAITTLIGRATVVGVPDTFTNTDLENADVDDSRLQLAIRTATHTDHPYGRKIIQVLAGGTQLLHRTHPPDGTHPPDEFSPGAKALLHAAGDLRRIGMPNPLPRWALDGAAPAYLNPPDDPTPLDQWLPAAFTETTDADNPRTRTYSRDHYRHGVPALTPHWTTGPDGEPVEAYDLHDYLTQDHLTRHRYTPTKPSLWTCLTTQALTPDVDGELADAANDRGLLTTAITLLRPHANVVDDMRAEGLGFSKWLVRNRLASLLADRGDHNALVELRARAEAGDACAKGVLADSAGRVGVDALGESHADAENGQRRAQDRLAALLVRRAEGGDGHALNQLRRRAETGRGYAQDQLAALLARRAGRGDVGALNELRSRANADDRSALDWLIRLLADRAELGDNGALTELHALTGLDNPDARGRLTRLLADRAGRGHDVALGVLRCCVLAGYGGRELLHVHRARSSGSHVLELDYNANPVYER
;
A
#
# COMPACT_ATOMS: atom_id res chain seq x y z
N ILE A 1 17.05 -13.40 -25.45
CA ILE A 1 18.07 -13.46 -26.53
C ILE A 1 18.84 -14.78 -26.49
N THR A 2 19.45 -15.16 -25.36
CA THR A 2 20.21 -16.43 -25.20
C THR A 2 19.41 -17.69 -25.54
N ALA A 3 18.15 -17.79 -25.10
CA ALA A 3 17.29 -18.95 -25.37
C ALA A 3 16.95 -19.12 -26.86
N ALA A 4 16.62 -18.03 -27.58
CA ALA A 4 16.27 -18.10 -29.00
C ALA A 4 17.46 -18.53 -29.87
N LYS A 5 18.67 -18.09 -29.50
CA LYS A 5 19.91 -18.53 -30.16
C LYS A 5 20.17 -20.01 -29.93
N ALA A 6 20.06 -20.49 -28.70
CA ALA A 6 20.23 -21.90 -28.36
C ALA A 6 19.20 -22.81 -29.06
N ILE A 7 17.94 -22.39 -29.16
CA ILE A 7 16.90 -23.13 -29.89
C ILE A 7 17.21 -23.15 -31.39
N THR A 8 17.67 -22.03 -31.96
CA THR A 8 18.04 -21.98 -33.39
C THR A 8 19.22 -22.89 -33.69
N GLU A 9 20.25 -22.87 -32.84
CA GLU A 9 21.40 -23.78 -32.94
C GLU A 9 20.99 -25.25 -32.80
N LEU A 10 20.04 -25.55 -31.91
CA LEU A 10 19.50 -26.90 -31.73
C LEU A 10 18.72 -27.38 -32.96
N LEU A 11 17.93 -26.49 -33.59
CA LEU A 11 17.19 -26.79 -34.82
C LEU A 11 18.11 -26.94 -36.05
N ASP A 12 19.27 -26.29 -36.04
CA ASP A 12 20.28 -26.40 -37.11
C ASP A 12 21.27 -27.56 -36.87
N ALA A 13 21.25 -28.19 -35.69
CA ALA A 13 22.13 -29.31 -35.36
C ALA A 13 21.60 -30.64 -35.93
N ASP A 14 22.50 -31.49 -36.41
CA ASP A 14 22.18 -32.84 -36.91
C ASP A 14 22.01 -33.84 -35.76
N VAL A 15 20.98 -33.63 -34.94
CA VAL A 15 20.67 -34.44 -33.74
C VAL A 15 19.34 -35.22 -33.86
N GLY A 16 18.80 -35.32 -35.08
CA GLY A 16 17.53 -35.99 -35.37
C GLY A 16 16.32 -35.04 -35.37
N PRO A 17 15.09 -35.57 -35.56
CA PRO A 17 13.90 -34.74 -35.68
C PRO A 17 13.53 -34.10 -34.34
N ILE A 18 13.62 -32.77 -34.28
CA ILE A 18 13.25 -31.97 -33.12
C ILE A 18 12.00 -31.15 -33.46
N VAL A 19 11.02 -31.19 -32.56
CA VAL A 19 9.86 -30.29 -32.58
C VAL A 19 9.94 -29.38 -31.37
N VAL A 20 9.86 -28.08 -31.61
CA VAL A 20 9.74 -27.07 -30.56
C VAL A 20 8.36 -26.47 -30.64
N ALA A 21 7.55 -26.71 -29.61
CA ALA A 21 6.23 -26.11 -29.46
C ALA A 21 6.28 -25.06 -28.36
N GLY A 22 5.60 -23.93 -28.58
CA GLY A 22 5.49 -22.85 -27.61
C GLY A 22 4.18 -22.11 -27.76
N THR A 23 3.69 -21.55 -26.67
CA THR A 23 2.49 -20.70 -26.65
C THR A 23 2.90 -19.26 -26.43
N LEU A 24 2.30 -18.34 -27.20
CA LEU A 24 2.60 -16.91 -27.14
C LEU A 24 1.29 -16.14 -27.28
N TRP A 25 1.12 -15.10 -26.46
CA TRP A 25 0.06 -14.12 -26.66
C TRP A 25 0.27 -13.38 -27.99
N THR A 26 -0.82 -13.07 -28.69
CA THR A 26 -0.79 -12.37 -30.00
C THR A 26 0.00 -11.07 -29.95
N THR A 27 -0.14 -10.31 -28.86
CA THR A 27 0.60 -9.05 -28.65
C THR A 27 2.10 -9.27 -28.47
N SER A 28 2.50 -10.35 -27.80
CA SER A 28 3.91 -10.74 -27.66
C SER A 28 4.49 -11.22 -29.00
N LEU A 29 3.72 -12.00 -29.77
CA LEU A 29 4.14 -12.43 -31.11
C LEU A 29 4.35 -11.24 -32.04
N MET A 30 3.46 -10.23 -32.01
CA MET A 30 3.61 -9.00 -32.79
C MET A 30 4.89 -8.26 -32.40
N ARG A 31 5.11 -8.00 -31.11
CA ARG A 31 6.32 -7.33 -30.61
C ARG A 31 7.61 -8.06 -30.95
N MET A 32 7.58 -9.40 -31.00
CA MET A 32 8.76 -10.20 -31.33
C MET A 32 8.99 -10.32 -32.85
N ARG A 33 7.97 -10.05 -33.68
CA ARG A 33 8.08 -9.93 -35.13
C ARG A 33 8.56 -8.56 -35.59
N ASP A 34 8.35 -7.52 -34.77
CA ASP A 34 8.86 -6.19 -35.06
C ASP A 34 10.38 -6.21 -35.21
N ARG A 35 10.88 -5.50 -36.23
CA ARG A 35 12.29 -5.50 -36.58
C ARG A 35 13.07 -4.88 -35.41
N PRO A 36 14.03 -5.60 -34.80
CA PRO A 36 14.84 -5.01 -33.74
C PRO A 36 15.63 -3.83 -34.30
N ASP A 37 15.83 -2.83 -33.44
CA ASP A 37 16.78 -1.73 -33.67
C ASP A 37 18.13 -2.30 -34.18
N PRO A 38 18.77 -1.71 -35.20
CA PRO A 38 20.08 -2.14 -35.70
C PRO A 38 21.11 -2.43 -34.61
N ASP A 39 21.14 -1.62 -33.54
CA ASP A 39 22.07 -1.78 -32.43
C ASP A 39 21.71 -2.99 -31.55
N MET A 40 20.41 -3.28 -31.40
CA MET A 40 19.89 -4.46 -30.68
C MET A 40 20.07 -5.75 -31.49
N ALA A 41 20.00 -5.68 -32.82
CA ALA A 41 20.25 -6.80 -33.71
C ALA A 41 21.69 -7.30 -33.59
N ALA A 42 22.66 -6.39 -33.44
CA ALA A 42 24.08 -6.71 -33.26
C ALA A 42 24.36 -7.49 -31.95
N VAL A 43 23.53 -7.33 -30.91
CA VAL A 43 23.65 -8.05 -29.63
C VAL A 43 22.83 -9.36 -29.58
N GLY A 44 22.31 -9.81 -30.73
CA GLY A 44 21.65 -11.12 -30.87
C GLY A 44 20.11 -11.09 -30.88
N ALA A 45 19.48 -9.92 -30.85
CA ALA A 45 18.01 -9.83 -30.95
C ALA A 45 17.46 -10.35 -32.30
N GLY A 46 18.28 -10.39 -33.36
CA GLY A 46 17.89 -10.95 -34.66
C GLY A 46 17.60 -12.46 -34.64
N ALA A 47 18.10 -13.21 -33.63
CA ALA A 47 17.82 -14.63 -33.47
C ALA A 47 16.34 -14.90 -33.14
N ILE A 48 15.66 -13.97 -32.45
CA ILE A 48 14.24 -14.10 -32.10
C ILE A 48 13.38 -14.00 -33.36
N THR A 49 13.62 -12.99 -34.21
CA THR A 49 12.88 -12.81 -35.47
C THR A 49 13.12 -13.98 -36.43
N THR A 50 14.35 -14.50 -36.49
CA THR A 50 14.72 -15.67 -37.32
C THR A 50 13.99 -16.93 -36.85
N LEU A 51 14.00 -17.20 -35.54
CA LEU A 51 13.34 -18.36 -34.96
C LEU A 51 11.81 -18.31 -35.17
N ILE A 52 11.19 -17.16 -34.90
CA ILE A 52 9.75 -16.96 -35.13
C ILE A 52 9.39 -17.04 -36.61
N GLY A 53 10.27 -16.58 -37.50
CA GLY A 53 10.10 -16.69 -38.95
C GLY A 53 10.07 -18.14 -39.46
N ARG A 54 10.68 -19.08 -38.73
CA ARG A 54 10.64 -20.52 -39.03
C ARG A 54 9.43 -21.23 -38.41
N ALA A 55 8.71 -20.58 -37.48
CA ALA A 55 7.61 -21.21 -36.76
C ALA A 55 6.31 -21.18 -37.58
N THR A 56 5.62 -22.33 -37.66
CA THR A 56 4.23 -22.38 -38.08
C THR A 56 3.35 -21.83 -36.96
N VAL A 57 2.71 -20.68 -37.19
CA VAL A 57 1.82 -20.07 -36.21
C VAL A 57 0.41 -20.64 -36.39
N VAL A 58 -0.06 -21.38 -35.40
CA VAL A 58 -1.44 -21.82 -35.30
C VAL A 58 -2.19 -20.82 -34.41
N GLY A 59 -3.12 -20.07 -34.99
CA GLY A 59 -3.99 -19.17 -34.23
C GLY A 59 -5.01 -19.99 -33.45
N VAL A 60 -4.99 -19.87 -32.13
CA VAL A 60 -6.04 -20.44 -31.27
C VAL A 60 -7.06 -19.34 -31.00
N PRO A 61 -8.32 -19.48 -31.42
CA PRO A 61 -9.35 -18.47 -31.17
C PRO A 61 -9.66 -18.37 -29.67
N ASP A 62 -9.95 -17.16 -29.19
CA ASP A 62 -10.24 -16.90 -27.77
C ASP A 62 -11.53 -17.58 -27.30
N THR A 63 -12.46 -17.86 -28.23
CA THR A 63 -13.67 -18.66 -27.99
C THR A 63 -13.97 -19.52 -29.22
N PHE A 64 -14.57 -20.69 -28.99
CA PHE A 64 -15.06 -21.56 -30.06
C PHE A 64 -16.53 -21.26 -30.36
N THR A 65 -16.90 -21.22 -31.64
CA THR A 65 -18.30 -21.03 -32.07
C THR A 65 -19.10 -22.33 -32.00
N ASN A 66 -20.43 -22.27 -32.09
CA ASN A 66 -21.29 -23.46 -32.21
C ASN A 66 -20.83 -24.35 -33.37
N THR A 67 -20.54 -23.73 -34.51
CA THR A 67 -20.15 -24.42 -35.74
C THR A 67 -18.77 -25.09 -35.62
N ASP A 68 -17.83 -24.48 -34.90
CA ASP A 68 -16.52 -25.11 -34.64
C ASP A 68 -16.66 -26.36 -33.77
N LEU A 69 -17.62 -26.34 -32.84
CA LEU A 69 -17.88 -27.43 -31.90
C LEU A 69 -18.68 -28.57 -32.52
N GLU A 70 -19.64 -28.25 -33.39
CA GLU A 70 -20.47 -29.22 -34.12
C GLU A 70 -19.68 -29.97 -35.21
N ASN A 71 -18.70 -29.30 -35.83
CA ASN A 71 -17.85 -29.88 -36.87
C ASN A 71 -16.58 -30.57 -36.34
N ALA A 72 -16.39 -30.59 -35.02
CA ALA A 72 -15.27 -31.29 -34.41
C ALA A 72 -15.50 -32.81 -34.47
N ASP A 73 -15.08 -33.44 -35.57
CA ASP A 73 -15.05 -34.89 -35.72
C ASP A 73 -13.88 -35.46 -34.90
N VAL A 74 -14.15 -35.75 -33.63
CA VAL A 74 -13.13 -36.13 -32.66
C VAL A 74 -13.55 -37.38 -31.90
N ASP A 75 -12.85 -38.48 -32.15
CA ASP A 75 -13.03 -39.76 -31.45
C ASP A 75 -12.46 -39.77 -30.02
N ASP A 76 -11.66 -38.75 -29.66
CA ASP A 76 -11.10 -38.60 -28.31
C ASP A 76 -12.19 -38.17 -27.31
N SER A 77 -12.48 -39.05 -26.36
CA SER A 77 -13.51 -38.85 -25.33
C SER A 77 -13.30 -37.60 -24.46
N ARG A 78 -12.06 -37.09 -24.35
CA ARG A 78 -11.70 -35.88 -23.58
C ARG A 78 -12.05 -34.62 -24.35
N LEU A 79 -11.78 -34.61 -25.65
CA LEU A 79 -12.20 -33.52 -26.53
C LEU A 79 -13.72 -33.49 -26.64
N GLN A 80 -14.39 -34.64 -26.71
CA GLN A 80 -15.86 -34.71 -26.65
C GLN A 80 -16.43 -34.19 -25.31
N LEU A 81 -15.78 -34.45 -24.17
CA LEU A 81 -16.17 -33.89 -22.87
C LEU A 81 -15.94 -32.37 -22.83
N ALA A 82 -14.80 -31.89 -23.33
CA ALA A 82 -14.48 -30.46 -23.39
C ALA A 82 -15.47 -29.69 -24.26
N ILE A 83 -15.86 -30.26 -25.40
CA ILE A 83 -16.90 -29.75 -26.29
C ILE A 83 -18.25 -29.71 -25.55
N ARG A 84 -18.69 -30.83 -24.94
CA ARG A 84 -19.96 -30.89 -24.19
C ARG A 84 -20.03 -29.87 -23.06
N THR A 85 -19.00 -29.79 -22.22
CA THR A 85 -18.94 -28.85 -21.09
C THR A 85 -18.90 -27.39 -21.57
N ALA A 86 -18.17 -27.10 -22.64
CA ALA A 86 -18.15 -25.78 -23.26
C ALA A 86 -19.51 -25.40 -23.87
N THR A 87 -20.26 -26.35 -24.44
CA THR A 87 -21.63 -26.09 -24.96
C THR A 87 -22.70 -25.92 -23.87
N HIS A 88 -22.45 -26.34 -22.63
CA HIS A 88 -23.46 -26.42 -21.57
C HIS A 88 -23.65 -25.14 -20.73
N THR A 89 -22.89 -24.07 -20.96
CA THR A 89 -22.92 -22.89 -20.09
C THR A 89 -23.22 -21.58 -20.82
N ASP A 90 -24.30 -20.93 -20.39
CA ASP A 90 -24.69 -19.55 -20.67
C ASP A 90 -23.78 -18.59 -19.86
N HIS A 91 -22.46 -18.69 -20.09
CA HIS A 91 -21.47 -17.94 -19.31
C HIS A 91 -21.21 -16.56 -19.96
N PRO A 92 -21.27 -15.44 -19.21
CA PRO A 92 -21.15 -14.08 -19.75
C PRO A 92 -19.79 -13.76 -20.42
N TYR A 93 -18.81 -14.66 -20.33
CA TYR A 93 -17.47 -14.52 -20.91
C TYR A 93 -17.11 -15.67 -21.89
N GLY A 94 -18.10 -16.40 -22.42
CA GLY A 94 -17.91 -17.43 -23.46
C GLY A 94 -17.54 -18.84 -22.95
N ARG A 95 -17.38 -19.75 -23.92
CA ARG A 95 -17.27 -21.21 -23.73
C ARG A 95 -15.82 -21.66 -23.62
N LYS A 96 -15.38 -22.03 -22.40
CA LYS A 96 -13.95 -22.22 -22.05
C LYS A 96 -13.46 -23.67 -22.19
N ILE A 97 -13.33 -24.17 -23.42
CA ILE A 97 -12.80 -25.52 -23.74
C ILE A 97 -11.45 -25.82 -23.07
N ILE A 98 -10.57 -24.81 -23.03
CA ILE A 98 -9.20 -24.92 -22.49
C ILE A 98 -9.21 -25.34 -21.01
N GLN A 99 -10.22 -24.95 -20.22
CA GLN A 99 -10.31 -25.30 -18.80
C GLN A 99 -10.62 -26.79 -18.57
N VAL A 100 -11.37 -27.40 -19.50
CA VAL A 100 -11.72 -28.81 -19.45
C VAL A 100 -10.56 -29.66 -19.96
N LEU A 101 -9.87 -29.21 -21.01
CA LEU A 101 -8.67 -29.87 -21.53
C LEU A 101 -7.47 -29.77 -20.58
N ALA A 102 -7.40 -28.71 -19.77
CA ALA A 102 -6.40 -28.56 -18.71
C ALA A 102 -6.76 -29.33 -17.42
N GLY A 103 -7.86 -30.09 -17.39
CA GLY A 103 -8.29 -30.90 -16.25
C GLY A 103 -8.76 -30.11 -15.01
N GLY A 104 -8.86 -28.78 -15.11
CA GLY A 104 -9.26 -27.92 -13.99
C GLY A 104 -10.68 -28.18 -13.50
N THR A 105 -11.64 -28.41 -14.42
CA THR A 105 -13.03 -28.75 -14.05
C THR A 105 -13.12 -30.07 -13.30
N GLN A 106 -12.29 -31.06 -13.67
CA GLN A 106 -12.24 -32.34 -12.98
C GLN A 106 -11.65 -32.19 -11.57
N LEU A 107 -10.57 -31.41 -11.41
CA LEU A 107 -10.05 -31.06 -10.09
C LEU A 107 -11.13 -30.44 -9.20
N LEU A 108 -11.87 -29.46 -9.73
CA LEU A 108 -12.95 -28.81 -8.97
C LEU A 108 -14.08 -29.78 -8.61
N HIS A 109 -14.48 -30.69 -9.50
CA HIS A 109 -15.50 -31.70 -9.19
C HIS A 109 -15.04 -32.69 -8.12
N ARG A 110 -13.76 -33.08 -8.12
CA ARG A 110 -13.20 -33.99 -7.11
C ARG A 110 -13.07 -33.30 -5.76
N THR A 111 -12.75 -32.01 -5.72
CA THR A 111 -12.63 -31.23 -4.47
C THR A 111 -14.00 -30.79 -3.93
N HIS A 112 -14.90 -30.36 -4.81
CA HIS A 112 -16.21 -29.78 -4.51
C HIS A 112 -17.30 -30.37 -5.43
N PRO A 113 -17.69 -31.64 -5.23
CA PRO A 113 -18.77 -32.21 -6.02
C PRO A 113 -20.09 -31.45 -5.79
N PRO A 114 -20.97 -31.37 -6.80
CA PRO A 114 -22.31 -30.79 -6.64
C PRO A 114 -23.08 -31.40 -5.48
N ASP A 115 -23.87 -30.58 -4.78
CA ASP A 115 -24.67 -31.02 -3.63
C ASP A 115 -25.55 -32.23 -3.99
N GLY A 116 -25.48 -33.27 -3.15
CA GLY A 116 -26.21 -34.53 -3.36
C GLY A 116 -25.53 -35.51 -4.34
N THR A 117 -24.32 -35.20 -4.82
CA THR A 117 -23.50 -36.11 -5.62
C THR A 117 -22.22 -36.50 -4.88
N HIS A 118 -21.86 -37.78 -4.96
CA HIS A 118 -20.61 -38.33 -4.41
C HIS A 118 -19.96 -39.20 -5.50
N PRO A 119 -19.22 -38.59 -6.43
CA PRO A 119 -18.60 -39.34 -7.51
C PRO A 119 -17.51 -40.27 -6.95
N PRO A 120 -17.27 -41.42 -7.57
CA PRO A 120 -16.31 -42.41 -7.07
C PRO A 120 -14.85 -41.92 -7.08
N ASP A 121 -14.54 -40.84 -7.80
CA ASP A 121 -13.23 -40.19 -7.87
C ASP A 121 -13.13 -38.91 -7.01
N GLU A 122 -14.14 -38.63 -6.16
CA GLU A 122 -14.12 -37.56 -5.16
C GLU A 122 -12.88 -37.67 -4.25
N PHE A 123 -12.26 -36.53 -3.95
CA PHE A 123 -11.15 -36.50 -3.01
C PHE A 123 -11.60 -36.93 -1.61
N SER A 124 -10.78 -37.74 -0.95
CA SER A 124 -11.00 -38.10 0.45
C SER A 124 -11.07 -36.87 1.35
N PRO A 125 -11.70 -36.98 2.55
CA PRO A 125 -11.70 -35.88 3.52
C PRO A 125 -10.29 -35.37 3.85
N GLY A 126 -9.29 -36.27 3.94
CA GLY A 126 -7.89 -35.92 4.17
C GLY A 126 -7.28 -35.14 3.00
N ALA A 127 -7.52 -35.58 1.76
CA ALA A 127 -7.08 -34.85 0.57
C ALA A 127 -7.72 -33.46 0.50
N LYS A 128 -9.02 -33.33 0.77
CA LYS A 128 -9.69 -32.03 0.82
C LYS A 128 -9.11 -31.12 1.91
N ALA A 129 -8.86 -31.65 3.11
CA ALA A 129 -8.24 -30.88 4.20
C ALA A 129 -6.86 -30.32 3.79
N LEU A 130 -6.05 -31.16 3.14
CA LEU A 130 -4.74 -30.75 2.60
C LEU A 130 -4.87 -29.66 1.53
N LEU A 131 -5.80 -29.79 0.59
CA LEU A 131 -6.03 -28.80 -0.47
C LEU A 131 -6.58 -27.47 0.07
N HIS A 132 -7.47 -27.51 1.08
CA HIS A 132 -7.94 -26.29 1.74
C HIS A 132 -6.82 -25.57 2.49
N ALA A 133 -5.95 -26.32 3.18
CA ALA A 133 -4.78 -25.74 3.84
C ALA A 133 -3.81 -25.12 2.83
N ALA A 134 -3.55 -25.81 1.71
CA ALA A 134 -2.74 -25.29 0.62
C ALA A 134 -3.32 -24.00 0.04
N GLY A 135 -4.63 -23.97 -0.21
CA GLY A 135 -5.35 -22.79 -0.68
C GLY A 135 -5.26 -21.61 0.29
N ASP A 136 -5.38 -21.86 1.61
CA ASP A 136 -5.26 -20.82 2.62
C ASP A 136 -3.83 -20.30 2.79
N LEU A 137 -2.81 -21.16 2.66
CA LEU A 137 -1.40 -20.73 2.60
C LEU A 137 -1.16 -19.79 1.42
N ARG A 138 -1.64 -20.15 0.21
CA ARG A 138 -1.55 -19.27 -0.97
C ARG A 138 -2.32 -17.96 -0.76
N ARG A 139 -3.49 -18.01 -0.12
CA ARG A 139 -4.35 -16.85 0.13
C ARG A 139 -3.73 -15.79 1.05
N ILE A 140 -2.83 -16.20 1.94
CA ILE A 140 -2.15 -15.26 2.84
C ILE A 140 -0.77 -14.80 2.32
N GLY A 141 -0.40 -15.18 1.10
CA GLY A 141 0.84 -14.73 0.46
C GLY A 141 1.99 -15.76 0.46
N MET A 142 1.80 -16.98 0.96
CA MET A 142 2.85 -18.00 0.84
C MET A 142 3.13 -18.30 -0.62
N PRO A 143 4.39 -18.21 -1.12
CA PRO A 143 4.71 -18.45 -2.52
C PRO A 143 4.48 -19.91 -2.94
N ASN A 144 4.34 -20.15 -4.25
CA ASN A 144 4.39 -21.49 -4.83
C ASN A 144 5.85 -21.75 -5.23
N PRO A 145 6.41 -22.94 -4.95
CA PRO A 145 5.79 -24.12 -4.31
C PRO A 145 5.65 -23.98 -2.79
N LEU A 146 4.63 -24.64 -2.22
CA LEU A 146 4.35 -24.66 -0.77
C LEU A 146 5.24 -25.69 -0.04
N PRO A 147 6.04 -25.30 0.97
CA PRO A 147 6.85 -26.24 1.74
C PRO A 147 6.01 -27.32 2.43
N ARG A 148 6.50 -28.56 2.42
CA ARG A 148 5.82 -29.70 3.04
C ARG A 148 5.50 -29.47 4.51
N TRP A 149 6.45 -28.91 5.28
CA TRP A 149 6.26 -28.65 6.70
C TRP A 149 5.07 -27.72 6.97
N ALA A 150 4.81 -26.76 6.08
CA ALA A 150 3.70 -25.81 6.21
C ALA A 150 2.36 -26.50 5.95
N LEU A 151 2.33 -27.42 4.98
CA LEU A 151 1.17 -28.27 4.70
C LEU A 151 0.91 -29.24 5.86
N ASP A 152 1.95 -29.91 6.35
CA ASP A 152 1.88 -30.87 7.46
C ASP A 152 1.30 -30.22 8.73
N GLY A 153 1.75 -28.99 9.05
CA GLY A 153 1.28 -28.28 10.24
C GLY A 153 -0.09 -27.60 10.08
N ALA A 154 -0.46 -27.17 8.87
CA ALA A 154 -1.73 -26.47 8.64
C ALA A 154 -2.90 -27.42 8.39
N ALA A 155 -2.72 -28.49 7.59
CA ALA A 155 -3.77 -29.41 7.14
C ALA A 155 -4.64 -30.02 8.25
N PRO A 156 -4.12 -30.39 9.45
CA PRO A 156 -4.93 -31.04 10.48
C PRO A 156 -6.16 -30.25 10.92
N ALA A 157 -6.11 -28.92 10.92
CA ALA A 157 -7.24 -28.09 11.34
C ALA A 157 -8.34 -27.92 10.28
N TYR A 158 -8.16 -28.51 9.10
CA TYR A 158 -9.12 -28.50 7.99
C TYR A 158 -9.83 -29.86 7.82
N LEU A 159 -9.45 -30.89 8.57
CA LEU A 159 -10.14 -32.17 8.57
C LEU A 159 -11.51 -32.03 9.27
N ASN A 160 -12.57 -32.50 8.60
CA ASN A 160 -13.93 -32.52 9.13
C ASN A 160 -14.47 -33.96 9.12
N PRO A 161 -15.07 -34.46 10.23
CA PRO A 161 -15.18 -33.79 11.52
C PRO A 161 -13.79 -33.64 12.19
N PRO A 162 -13.57 -32.56 12.97
CA PRO A 162 -12.30 -32.29 13.64
C PRO A 162 -11.92 -33.35 14.70
N ASP A 163 -12.85 -34.27 15.00
CA ASP A 163 -12.71 -35.36 15.97
C ASP A 163 -12.51 -36.74 15.31
N ASP A 164 -12.13 -36.81 14.02
CA ASP A 164 -11.73 -38.08 13.42
C ASP A 164 -10.52 -38.64 14.20
N PRO A 165 -10.65 -39.80 14.88
CA PRO A 165 -9.59 -40.34 15.73
C PRO A 165 -8.41 -40.89 14.91
N THR A 166 -8.47 -40.83 13.59
CA THR A 166 -7.41 -41.30 12.70
C THR A 166 -6.12 -40.51 12.95
N PRO A 167 -5.06 -41.17 13.43
CA PRO A 167 -3.78 -40.52 13.69
C PRO A 167 -3.21 -39.83 12.43
N LEU A 168 -2.50 -38.71 12.63
CA LEU A 168 -1.95 -37.89 11.55
C LEU A 168 -1.05 -38.69 10.59
N ASP A 169 -0.27 -39.62 11.14
CA ASP A 169 0.64 -40.52 10.43
C ASP A 169 -0.08 -41.53 9.52
N GLN A 170 -1.40 -41.70 9.69
CA GLN A 170 -2.19 -42.65 8.90
C GLN A 170 -2.88 -41.98 7.71
N TRP A 171 -3.48 -40.79 7.89
CA TRP A 171 -4.25 -40.16 6.81
C TRP A 171 -3.44 -39.18 5.97
N LEU A 172 -2.48 -38.45 6.54
CA LEU A 172 -1.78 -37.38 5.83
C LEU A 172 -0.88 -37.91 4.69
N PRO A 173 -0.10 -39.00 4.86
CA PRO A 173 0.65 -39.59 3.74
C PRO A 173 -0.26 -40.10 2.61
N ALA A 174 -1.43 -40.63 2.95
CA ALA A 174 -2.43 -41.06 1.98
C ALA A 174 -3.02 -39.86 1.22
N ALA A 175 -3.29 -38.75 1.92
CA ALA A 175 -3.75 -37.50 1.31
C ALA A 175 -2.72 -36.90 0.35
N PHE A 176 -1.43 -36.90 0.71
CA PHE A 176 -0.36 -36.50 -0.22
C PHE A 176 -0.34 -37.42 -1.43
N THR A 177 -0.36 -38.74 -1.24
CA THR A 177 -0.37 -39.70 -2.36
C THR A 177 -1.56 -39.44 -3.28
N GLU A 178 -2.76 -39.26 -2.73
CA GLU A 178 -3.97 -39.03 -3.52
C GLU A 178 -3.97 -37.70 -4.29
N THR A 179 -3.42 -36.64 -3.70
CA THR A 179 -3.36 -35.31 -4.31
C THR A 179 -2.18 -35.12 -5.27
N THR A 180 -1.13 -35.94 -5.11
CA THR A 180 0.10 -35.89 -5.90
C THR A 180 0.24 -37.02 -6.90
N ASP A 181 -0.64 -38.03 -6.87
CA ASP A 181 -0.67 -39.16 -7.80
C ASP A 181 -0.89 -38.64 -9.24
N ALA A 182 0.22 -38.23 -9.82
CA ALA A 182 0.55 -38.12 -11.21
C ALA A 182 1.90 -38.84 -11.39
N ASP A 183 1.92 -39.90 -12.20
CA ASP A 183 3.00 -40.68 -12.81
C ASP A 183 4.35 -40.11 -12.45
N ASN A 184 5.10 -40.94 -11.76
CA ASN A 184 6.49 -40.71 -11.49
C ASN A 184 7.27 -40.57 -12.82
N PRO A 185 7.76 -39.37 -13.17
CA PRO A 185 8.43 -39.14 -14.45
C PRO A 185 9.78 -39.84 -14.54
N ARG A 186 10.33 -40.33 -13.41
CA ARG A 186 11.59 -41.08 -13.36
C ARG A 186 11.42 -42.58 -13.60
N THR A 187 10.30 -43.18 -13.21
CA THR A 187 10.13 -44.64 -13.28
C THR A 187 9.41 -45.13 -14.53
N ARG A 188 8.74 -44.23 -15.29
CA ARG A 188 7.95 -44.56 -16.50
C ARG A 188 6.96 -45.72 -16.29
N THR A 189 6.53 -45.96 -15.06
CA THR A 189 5.57 -47.00 -14.70
C THR A 189 4.17 -46.40 -14.68
N TYR A 190 3.50 -46.49 -15.82
CA TYR A 190 2.12 -46.03 -16.04
C TYR A 190 1.13 -47.04 -15.46
N SER A 191 0.89 -47.04 -14.14
CA SER A 191 -0.04 -48.02 -13.53
C SER A 191 -1.49 -47.52 -13.44
N ARG A 192 -1.72 -46.20 -13.55
CA ARG A 192 -3.04 -45.57 -13.52
C ARG A 192 -3.09 -44.51 -14.61
N ASP A 193 -3.87 -44.75 -15.65
CA ASP A 193 -4.01 -43.88 -16.81
C ASP A 193 -4.35 -42.43 -16.42
N HIS A 194 -3.35 -41.56 -16.53
CA HIS A 194 -3.32 -40.12 -16.25
C HIS A 194 -4.46 -39.30 -16.80
N TYR A 195 -5.06 -39.76 -17.88
CA TYR A 195 -6.05 -38.99 -18.61
C TYR A 195 -7.47 -39.50 -18.38
N ARG A 196 -7.65 -40.52 -17.53
CA ARG A 196 -8.96 -40.89 -16.99
C ARG A 196 -9.37 -40.02 -15.79
N HIS A 197 -8.41 -39.45 -15.04
CA HIS A 197 -8.68 -38.75 -13.76
C HIS A 197 -8.17 -37.29 -13.62
N GLY A 198 -7.48 -36.74 -14.64
CA GLY A 198 -7.13 -35.30 -14.73
C GLY A 198 -5.68 -34.95 -14.33
N VAL A 199 -5.39 -33.65 -14.22
CA VAL A 199 -4.10 -33.10 -13.71
C VAL A 199 -3.98 -33.27 -12.18
N PRO A 200 -2.76 -33.41 -11.61
CA PRO A 200 -2.60 -33.51 -10.16
C PRO A 200 -3.01 -32.22 -9.46
N ALA A 201 -3.54 -32.35 -8.24
CA ALA A 201 -3.91 -31.21 -7.41
C ALA A 201 -2.67 -30.54 -6.80
N LEU A 202 -1.68 -31.34 -6.42
CA LEU A 202 -0.38 -30.94 -5.92
C LEU A 202 0.72 -31.59 -6.77
N THR A 203 1.68 -30.79 -7.26
CA THR A 203 2.85 -31.33 -7.98
C THR A 203 4.08 -31.28 -7.08
N PRO A 204 4.75 -32.41 -6.78
CA PRO A 204 5.96 -32.40 -5.96
C PRO A 204 7.09 -31.60 -6.61
N HIS A 205 7.74 -30.74 -5.82
CA HIS A 205 8.83 -29.87 -6.23
C HIS A 205 9.90 -29.79 -5.14
N TRP A 206 11.18 -29.73 -5.51
CA TRP A 206 12.28 -29.53 -4.56
C TRP A 206 12.75 -28.08 -4.59
N THR A 207 12.69 -27.41 -3.44
CA THR A 207 13.15 -26.02 -3.27
C THR A 207 14.40 -25.98 -2.40
N THR A 208 15.01 -24.81 -2.26
CA THR A 208 16.11 -24.57 -1.34
C THR A 208 15.61 -23.77 -0.14
N GLY A 209 15.83 -24.30 1.07
CA GLY A 209 15.51 -23.63 2.32
C GLY A 209 16.43 -22.44 2.61
N PRO A 210 16.12 -21.64 3.65
CA PRO A 210 16.96 -20.50 4.08
C PRO A 210 18.39 -20.89 4.49
N ASP A 211 18.58 -22.15 4.91
CA ASP A 211 19.86 -22.77 5.28
C ASP A 211 20.62 -23.38 4.09
N GLY A 212 20.04 -23.34 2.88
CA GLY A 212 20.62 -23.93 1.69
C GLY A 212 20.27 -25.41 1.49
N GLU A 213 19.55 -26.03 2.42
CA GLU A 213 19.19 -27.45 2.35
C GLU A 213 17.99 -27.67 1.41
N PRO A 214 17.90 -28.84 0.74
CA PRO A 214 16.76 -29.16 -0.10
C PRO A 214 15.50 -29.38 0.75
N VAL A 215 14.45 -28.62 0.43
CA VAL A 215 13.14 -28.69 1.08
C VAL A 215 12.14 -29.26 0.10
N GLU A 216 11.45 -30.33 0.49
CA GLU A 216 10.31 -30.86 -0.25
C GLU A 216 9.15 -29.85 -0.18
N ALA A 217 8.58 -29.54 -1.34
CA ALA A 217 7.45 -28.63 -1.48
C ALA A 217 6.50 -29.11 -2.57
N TYR A 218 5.36 -28.45 -2.69
CA TYR A 218 4.30 -28.84 -3.59
C TYR A 218 3.69 -27.63 -4.28
N ASP A 219 3.62 -27.68 -5.61
CA ASP A 219 2.90 -26.68 -6.38
C ASP A 219 1.40 -26.97 -6.32
N LEU A 220 0.63 -26.05 -5.73
CA LEU A 220 -0.83 -26.10 -5.81
C LEU A 220 -1.28 -25.69 -7.21
N HIS A 221 -2.14 -26.51 -7.84
CA HIS A 221 -2.63 -26.20 -9.17
C HIS A 221 -3.41 -24.87 -9.21
N ASP A 222 -3.15 -24.03 -10.21
CA ASP A 222 -3.70 -22.66 -10.31
C ASP A 222 -5.23 -22.60 -10.26
N TYR A 223 -5.94 -23.57 -10.87
CA TYR A 223 -7.41 -23.65 -10.78
C TYR A 223 -7.91 -23.80 -9.35
N LEU A 224 -7.25 -24.62 -8.53
CA LEU A 224 -7.62 -24.79 -7.11
C LEU A 224 -7.31 -23.52 -6.33
N THR A 225 -6.19 -22.85 -6.62
CA THR A 225 -5.89 -21.54 -6.03
C THR A 225 -6.98 -20.51 -6.38
N GLN A 226 -7.35 -20.40 -7.65
CA GLN A 226 -8.37 -19.45 -8.13
C GLN A 226 -9.76 -19.72 -7.55
N ASP A 227 -10.19 -20.98 -7.53
CA ASP A 227 -11.46 -21.38 -6.94
C ASP A 227 -11.47 -21.15 -5.42
N HIS A 228 -10.40 -21.53 -4.72
CA HIS A 228 -10.27 -21.32 -3.28
C HIS A 228 -10.32 -19.84 -2.92
N LEU A 229 -9.59 -18.98 -3.65
CA LEU A 229 -9.65 -17.53 -3.47
C LEU A 229 -11.06 -16.96 -3.69
N THR A 230 -11.81 -17.55 -4.62
CA THR A 230 -13.19 -17.13 -4.92
C THR A 230 -14.15 -17.53 -3.80
N ARG A 231 -14.09 -18.79 -3.33
CA ARG A 231 -14.97 -19.33 -2.29
C ARG A 231 -14.66 -18.82 -0.89
N HIS A 232 -13.37 -18.66 -0.58
CA HIS A 232 -12.88 -18.43 0.77
C HIS A 232 -12.28 -17.05 0.99
N ARG A 233 -12.54 -16.09 0.07
CA ARG A 233 -12.04 -14.72 0.16
C ARG A 233 -12.20 -14.11 1.55
N TYR A 234 -13.39 -14.26 2.12
CA TYR A 234 -13.78 -13.69 3.41
C TYR A 234 -13.86 -14.73 4.53
N THR A 235 -13.50 -15.98 4.28
CA THR A 235 -13.50 -17.02 5.31
C THR A 235 -12.29 -16.83 6.23
N PRO A 236 -12.48 -16.84 7.56
CA PRO A 236 -11.35 -16.80 8.49
C PRO A 236 -10.41 -18.00 8.28
N THR A 237 -9.11 -17.73 8.21
CA THR A 237 -8.05 -18.77 8.23
C THR A 237 -8.01 -19.48 9.58
N LYS A 238 -7.59 -20.74 9.62
CA LYS A 238 -7.44 -21.49 10.88
C LYS A 238 -6.26 -20.97 11.73
N PRO A 239 -6.38 -20.89 13.07
CA PRO A 239 -5.28 -20.44 13.94
C PRO A 239 -4.02 -21.32 13.87
N SER A 240 -4.17 -22.63 13.70
CA SER A 240 -3.06 -23.59 13.59
C SER A 240 -2.13 -23.27 12.42
N LEU A 241 -2.67 -22.72 11.32
CA LEU A 241 -1.91 -22.29 10.17
C LEU A 241 -0.92 -21.20 10.57
N TRP A 242 -1.36 -20.20 11.33
CA TRP A 242 -0.48 -19.12 11.80
C TRP A 242 0.54 -19.61 12.82
N THR A 243 0.14 -20.49 13.75
CA THR A 243 1.07 -21.12 14.68
C THR A 243 2.17 -21.88 13.94
N CYS A 244 1.80 -22.66 12.92
CA CYS A 244 2.74 -23.39 12.07
C CYS A 244 3.73 -22.44 11.39
N LEU A 245 3.26 -21.35 10.78
CA LEU A 245 4.16 -20.40 10.10
C LEU A 245 5.16 -19.71 11.03
N THR A 246 4.86 -19.61 12.33
CA THR A 246 5.79 -19.03 13.31
C THR A 246 6.86 -19.99 13.82
N THR A 247 6.83 -21.28 13.46
CA THR A 247 7.83 -22.26 13.94
C THR A 247 9.15 -22.21 13.17
N GLN A 248 9.14 -21.70 11.94
CA GLN A 248 10.30 -21.65 11.07
C GLN A 248 10.37 -20.30 10.35
N ALA A 249 11.51 -19.63 10.43
CA ALA A 249 11.74 -18.40 9.69
C ALA A 249 11.86 -18.71 8.18
N LEU A 250 11.19 -17.91 7.36
CA LEU A 250 11.29 -17.94 5.91
C LEU A 250 12.23 -16.82 5.45
N THR A 251 12.31 -16.60 4.14
CA THR A 251 13.03 -15.44 3.62
C THR A 251 12.40 -14.14 4.12
N PRO A 252 13.17 -13.05 4.28
CA PRO A 252 12.65 -11.77 4.78
C PRO A 252 11.45 -11.25 3.98
N ASP A 253 11.44 -11.48 2.66
CA ASP A 253 10.36 -11.03 1.78
C ASP A 253 9.06 -11.79 2.07
N VAL A 254 9.14 -13.12 2.19
CA VAL A 254 7.98 -13.97 2.48
C VAL A 254 7.44 -13.71 3.89
N ASP A 255 8.30 -13.65 4.90
CA ASP A 255 7.85 -13.31 6.26
C ASP A 255 7.28 -11.89 6.35
N GLY A 256 7.76 -10.96 5.50
CA GLY A 256 7.19 -9.64 5.31
C GLY A 256 5.73 -9.69 4.82
N GLU A 257 5.48 -10.41 3.72
CA GLU A 257 4.14 -10.58 3.16
C GLU A 257 3.19 -11.29 4.13
N LEU A 258 3.66 -12.35 4.80
CA LEU A 258 2.87 -13.08 5.79
C LEU A 258 2.56 -12.21 7.02
N ALA A 259 3.49 -11.36 7.46
CA ALA A 259 3.27 -10.43 8.55
C ALA A 259 2.23 -9.35 8.20
N ASP A 260 2.24 -8.85 6.96
CA ASP A 260 1.21 -7.94 6.48
C ASP A 260 -0.15 -8.61 6.43
N ALA A 261 -0.23 -9.83 5.90
CA ALA A 261 -1.47 -10.62 5.88
C ALA A 261 -2.00 -10.92 7.29
N ALA A 262 -1.12 -11.15 8.27
CA ALA A 262 -1.48 -11.31 9.68
C ALA A 262 -1.98 -9.99 10.29
N ASN A 263 -1.31 -8.88 10.01
CA ASN A 263 -1.70 -7.55 10.48
C ASN A 263 -3.08 -7.14 9.97
N ASP A 264 -3.36 -7.35 8.68
CA ASP A 264 -4.66 -7.03 8.07
C ASP A 264 -5.83 -7.83 8.68
N ARG A 265 -5.51 -8.95 9.34
CA ARG A 265 -6.46 -9.80 10.08
C ARG A 265 -6.48 -9.54 11.59
N GLY A 266 -5.73 -8.55 12.07
CA GLY A 266 -5.63 -8.20 13.49
C GLY A 266 -4.75 -9.16 14.33
N LEU A 267 -3.96 -10.01 13.68
CA LEU A 267 -3.08 -10.99 14.34
C LEU A 267 -1.71 -10.39 14.68
N LEU A 268 -1.70 -9.30 15.46
CA LEU A 268 -0.49 -8.52 15.75
C LEU A 268 0.63 -9.35 16.40
N THR A 269 0.29 -10.31 17.27
CA THR A 269 1.29 -11.24 17.86
C THR A 269 2.04 -12.04 16.80
N THR A 270 1.29 -12.57 15.84
CA THR A 270 1.83 -13.38 14.75
C THR A 270 2.70 -12.53 13.84
N ALA A 271 2.21 -11.36 13.43
CA ALA A 271 2.96 -10.42 12.59
C ALA A 271 4.29 -10.00 13.25
N ILE A 272 4.28 -9.67 14.54
CA ILE A 272 5.49 -9.35 15.30
C ILE A 272 6.45 -10.54 15.36
N THR A 273 5.93 -11.74 15.57
CA THR A 273 6.75 -12.97 15.67
C THR A 273 7.46 -13.28 14.36
N LEU A 274 6.78 -13.10 13.22
CA LEU A 274 7.35 -13.31 11.88
C LEU A 274 8.46 -12.30 11.55
N LEU A 275 8.30 -11.02 11.92
CA LEU A 275 9.28 -9.98 11.58
C LEU A 275 10.48 -9.89 12.53
N ARG A 276 10.35 -10.39 13.76
CA ARG A 276 11.37 -10.22 14.81
C ARG A 276 12.74 -10.81 14.44
N PRO A 277 12.86 -12.02 13.86
CA PRO A 277 14.16 -12.57 13.46
C PRO A 277 14.90 -11.67 12.47
N HIS A 278 14.19 -11.16 11.46
CA HIS A 278 14.75 -10.34 10.38
C HIS A 278 15.19 -8.95 10.84
N ALA A 279 14.47 -8.37 11.81
CA ALA A 279 14.82 -7.07 12.38
C ALA A 279 16.09 -7.11 13.27
N ASN A 280 16.46 -8.29 13.78
CA ASN A 280 17.55 -8.50 14.73
C ASN A 280 18.90 -8.83 14.09
N VAL A 281 18.97 -9.04 12.77
CA VAL A 281 20.22 -9.39 12.09
C VAL A 281 21.24 -8.24 12.20
N VAL A 282 22.41 -8.53 12.79
CA VAL A 282 23.53 -7.60 13.04
C VAL A 282 24.12 -7.12 11.70
N ASP A 283 24.56 -5.87 11.66
CA ASP A 283 25.07 -5.21 10.45
C ASP A 283 26.35 -5.88 9.92
N ASP A 284 26.24 -6.64 8.82
CA ASP A 284 27.39 -6.87 7.95
C ASP A 284 27.32 -5.85 6.80
N MET A 285 28.05 -4.75 6.94
CA MET A 285 28.00 -3.55 6.10
C MET A 285 28.45 -3.76 4.64
N ARG A 286 28.65 -4.99 4.18
CA ARG A 286 29.22 -5.29 2.84
C ARG A 286 28.19 -5.64 1.78
N ALA A 287 26.89 -5.76 2.11
CA ALA A 287 25.85 -6.06 1.13
C ALA A 287 25.24 -4.77 0.55
N GLU A 288 25.88 -4.22 -0.47
CA GLU A 288 25.33 -3.13 -1.30
C GLU A 288 23.99 -3.57 -1.93
N GLY A 289 22.86 -3.05 -1.43
CA GLY A 289 21.53 -3.26 -2.01
C GLY A 289 20.39 -3.58 -1.04
N LEU A 290 20.68 -4.03 0.19
CA LEU A 290 19.66 -4.50 1.16
C LEU A 290 19.23 -3.46 2.22
N GLY A 291 19.73 -2.22 2.13
CA GLY A 291 19.44 -1.17 3.11
C GLY A 291 17.95 -0.77 3.16
N PHE A 292 17.27 -0.79 2.00
CA PHE A 292 15.86 -0.40 1.89
C PHE A 292 14.92 -1.47 2.47
N SER A 293 15.16 -2.76 2.18
CA SER A 293 14.37 -3.86 2.73
C SER A 293 14.53 -4.00 4.24
N LYS A 294 15.74 -3.83 4.77
CA LYS A 294 16.01 -3.86 6.22
C LYS A 294 15.32 -2.72 6.98
N TRP A 295 15.38 -1.50 6.43
CA TRP A 295 14.67 -0.35 6.99
C TRP A 295 13.17 -0.61 7.02
N LEU A 296 12.61 -1.18 5.95
CA LEU A 296 11.19 -1.51 5.85
C LEU A 296 10.75 -2.51 6.93
N VAL A 297 11.52 -3.60 7.13
CA VAL A 297 11.22 -4.60 8.17
C VAL A 297 11.30 -4.00 9.58
N ARG A 298 12.35 -3.20 9.88
CA ARG A 298 12.48 -2.53 11.19
C ARG A 298 11.38 -1.50 11.43
N ASN A 299 11.01 -0.74 10.39
CA ASN A 299 9.90 0.21 10.43
C ASN A 299 8.58 -0.50 10.72
N ARG A 300 8.30 -1.58 9.97
CA ARG A 300 7.08 -2.35 10.12
C ARG A 300 6.96 -2.98 11.51
N LEU A 301 8.03 -3.58 12.02
CA LEU A 301 8.05 -4.12 13.38
C LEU A 301 7.83 -3.02 14.43
N ALA A 302 8.49 -1.87 14.29
CA ALA A 302 8.30 -0.75 15.21
C ALA A 302 6.84 -0.26 15.23
N SER A 303 6.21 -0.12 14.06
CA SER A 303 4.79 0.22 13.93
C SER A 303 3.89 -0.82 14.59
N LEU A 304 4.11 -2.12 14.34
CA LEU A 304 3.30 -3.19 14.94
C LEU A 304 3.42 -3.24 16.47
N LEU A 305 4.61 -2.99 17.02
CA LEU A 305 4.82 -2.90 18.47
C LEU A 305 4.06 -1.70 19.06
N ALA A 306 4.04 -0.57 18.36
CA ALA A 306 3.29 0.61 18.78
C ALA A 306 1.77 0.38 18.69
N ASP A 307 1.29 -0.22 17.60
CA ASP A 307 -0.13 -0.52 17.38
C ASP A 307 -0.65 -1.56 18.38
N ARG A 308 0.19 -2.52 18.76
CA ARG A 308 -0.12 -3.49 19.82
C ARG A 308 -0.28 -2.83 21.18
N GLY A 309 0.55 -1.84 21.50
CA GLY A 309 0.38 -0.94 22.64
C GLY A 309 0.44 -1.55 24.05
N ASP A 310 0.59 -2.87 24.19
CA ASP A 310 0.74 -3.52 25.48
C ASP A 310 2.11 -3.21 26.13
N HIS A 311 2.21 -3.43 27.44
CA HIS A 311 3.41 -3.08 28.20
C HIS A 311 4.68 -3.72 27.62
N ASN A 312 4.61 -5.00 27.22
CA ASN A 312 5.75 -5.73 26.70
C ASN A 312 6.18 -5.21 25.32
N ALA A 313 5.22 -4.89 24.46
CA ALA A 313 5.48 -4.33 23.14
C ALA A 313 6.13 -2.94 23.23
N LEU A 314 5.66 -2.10 24.16
CA LEU A 314 6.26 -0.78 24.42
C LEU A 314 7.65 -0.89 25.05
N VAL A 315 7.89 -1.86 25.94
CA VAL A 315 9.23 -2.13 26.51
C VAL A 315 10.19 -2.58 25.40
N GLU A 316 9.78 -3.50 24.53
CA GLU A 316 10.59 -3.92 23.38
C GLU A 316 10.88 -2.74 22.45
N LEU A 317 9.87 -1.94 22.11
CA LEU A 317 10.02 -0.78 21.24
C LEU A 317 11.02 0.25 21.81
N ARG A 318 10.97 0.50 23.13
CA ARG A 318 11.95 1.36 23.83
C ARG A 318 13.35 0.79 23.79
N ALA A 319 13.53 -0.48 24.15
CA ALA A 319 14.83 -1.13 24.14
C ALA A 319 15.50 -1.06 22.75
N ARG A 320 14.71 -1.20 21.67
CA ARG A 320 15.21 -1.05 20.29
C ARG A 320 15.63 0.38 19.98
N ALA A 321 14.86 1.38 20.43
CA ALA A 321 15.22 2.78 20.26
C ALA A 321 16.50 3.14 21.04
N GLU A 322 16.63 2.68 22.28
CA GLU A 322 17.82 2.84 23.12
C GLU A 322 19.06 2.18 22.47
N ALA A 323 18.87 1.02 21.83
CA ALA A 323 19.91 0.35 21.05
C ALA A 323 20.27 1.04 19.72
N GLY A 324 19.64 2.18 19.39
CA GLY A 324 19.97 2.98 18.21
C GLY A 324 19.11 2.73 16.97
N ASP A 325 18.03 1.95 17.05
CA ASP A 325 17.11 1.74 15.92
C ASP A 325 16.35 3.03 15.59
N ALA A 326 16.72 3.66 14.47
CA ALA A 326 16.14 4.93 14.01
C ALA A 326 14.64 4.81 13.69
N CYS A 327 14.16 3.64 13.25
CA CYS A 327 12.74 3.40 13.02
C CYS A 327 11.96 3.36 14.33
N ALA A 328 12.47 2.63 15.33
CA ALA A 328 11.88 2.58 16.66
C ALA A 328 11.84 3.96 17.32
N LYS A 329 12.92 4.76 17.20
CA LYS A 329 12.95 6.15 17.68
C LYS A 329 11.87 7.02 17.03
N GLY A 330 11.73 6.93 15.70
CA GLY A 330 10.70 7.67 14.96
C GLY A 330 9.29 7.30 15.40
N VAL A 331 8.99 6.00 15.45
CA VAL A 331 7.66 5.51 15.83
C VAL A 331 7.35 5.82 17.30
N LEU A 332 8.30 5.75 18.22
CA LEU A 332 8.10 6.18 19.61
C LEU A 332 7.77 7.67 19.71
N ALA A 333 8.47 8.51 18.96
CA ALA A 333 8.20 9.95 18.95
C ALA A 333 6.80 10.28 18.40
N ASP A 334 6.33 9.54 17.39
CA ASP A 334 5.00 9.70 16.81
C ASP A 334 3.88 9.12 17.70
N SER A 335 4.11 7.97 18.33
CA SER A 335 3.15 7.27 19.21
C SER A 335 3.03 7.89 20.60
N ALA A 336 4.05 8.61 21.08
CA ALA A 336 4.01 9.38 22.33
C ALA A 336 2.91 10.46 22.33
N GLY A 337 2.48 10.93 21.14
CA GLY A 337 1.34 11.84 21.00
C GLY A 337 -0.03 11.18 21.14
N ARG A 338 -0.13 9.85 20.98
CA ARG A 338 -1.40 9.09 21.01
C ARG A 338 -1.62 8.33 22.32
N VAL A 339 -0.55 7.84 22.96
CA VAL A 339 -0.67 6.87 24.07
C VAL A 339 -0.26 7.47 25.42
N GLY A 340 0.00 8.78 25.51
CA GLY A 340 0.37 9.43 26.78
C GLY A 340 1.65 8.83 27.38
N VAL A 341 2.55 8.33 26.52
CA VAL A 341 3.77 7.63 26.93
C VAL A 341 4.85 8.68 27.19
N ASP A 342 5.55 8.53 28.31
CA ASP A 342 6.72 9.31 28.73
C ASP A 342 7.95 9.09 27.80
N ALA A 343 7.80 9.28 26.49
CA ALA A 343 8.91 9.37 25.53
C ALA A 343 9.62 10.74 25.59
N LEU A 344 9.48 11.45 26.70
CA LEU A 344 10.01 12.79 26.90
C LEU A 344 11.50 12.79 27.28
N GLY A 345 12.05 11.72 27.86
CA GLY A 345 13.41 11.72 28.42
C GLY A 345 14.51 12.07 27.40
N GLU A 346 14.55 11.38 26.25
CA GLU A 346 15.64 11.53 25.28
C GLU A 346 15.43 12.68 24.29
N SER A 347 14.19 12.97 23.88
CA SER A 347 13.88 14.15 23.06
C SER A 347 14.16 15.45 23.83
N HIS A 348 14.05 15.43 25.16
CA HIS A 348 14.44 16.54 26.03
C HIS A 348 15.98 16.69 26.09
N ALA A 349 16.72 15.59 26.24
CA ALA A 349 18.18 15.59 26.28
C ALA A 349 18.82 16.02 24.93
N ASP A 350 18.30 15.54 23.80
CA ASP A 350 18.82 15.90 22.46
C ASP A 350 18.43 17.33 22.05
N ALA A 351 17.27 17.83 22.49
CA ALA A 351 16.88 19.23 22.30
C ALA A 351 17.69 20.19 23.19
N GLU A 352 18.06 19.76 24.40
CA GLU A 352 18.98 20.49 25.30
C GLU A 352 20.40 20.56 24.73
N ASN A 353 20.83 19.54 23.97
CA ASN A 353 22.11 19.53 23.25
C ASN A 353 22.15 20.38 21.96
N GLY A 354 21.11 21.19 21.69
CA GLY A 354 21.15 22.22 20.65
C GLY A 354 20.92 21.74 19.20
N GLN A 355 20.47 20.51 18.99
CA GLN A 355 20.15 20.03 17.64
C GLN A 355 18.85 20.66 17.13
N ARG A 356 18.95 21.56 16.14
CA ARG A 356 17.81 22.32 15.57
C ARG A 356 16.61 21.42 15.20
N ARG A 357 16.85 20.28 14.53
CA ARG A 357 15.79 19.34 14.14
C ARG A 357 15.10 18.66 15.33
N ALA A 358 15.82 18.41 16.43
CA ALA A 358 15.24 17.84 17.64
C ALA A 358 14.38 18.88 18.38
N GLN A 359 14.84 20.14 18.40
CA GLN A 359 14.07 21.26 18.96
C GLN A 359 12.76 21.51 18.20
N ASP A 360 12.79 21.46 16.86
CA ASP A 360 11.59 21.63 16.03
C ASP A 360 10.58 20.49 16.26
N ARG A 361 11.06 19.23 16.35
CA ARG A 361 10.21 18.07 16.64
C ARG A 361 9.57 18.16 18.02
N LEU A 362 10.34 18.58 19.02
CA LEU A 362 9.82 18.74 20.38
C LEU A 362 8.78 19.86 20.47
N ALA A 363 9.00 20.98 19.80
CA ALA A 363 8.00 22.06 19.72
C ALA A 363 6.69 21.57 19.07
N ALA A 364 6.76 20.81 17.97
CA ALA A 364 5.58 20.25 17.32
C ALA A 364 4.82 19.24 18.22
N LEU A 365 5.54 18.44 19.01
CA LEU A 365 4.94 17.52 19.98
C LEU A 365 4.22 18.26 21.11
N LEU A 366 4.84 19.32 21.64
CA LEU A 366 4.23 20.14 22.68
C LEU A 366 2.96 20.84 22.21
N VAL A 367 2.92 21.30 20.95
CA VAL A 367 1.69 21.85 20.35
C VAL A 367 0.56 20.84 20.38
N ARG A 368 0.81 19.61 19.90
CA ARG A 368 -0.22 18.55 19.85
C ARG A 368 -0.75 18.21 21.26
N ARG A 369 0.14 18.12 22.26
CA ARG A 369 -0.27 17.88 23.66
C ARG A 369 -1.06 19.06 24.23
N ALA A 370 -0.62 20.28 23.98
CA ALA A 370 -1.30 21.48 24.45
C ALA A 370 -2.68 21.69 23.80
N GLU A 371 -2.88 21.23 22.55
CA GLU A 371 -4.19 21.17 21.91
C GLU A 371 -5.12 20.15 22.59
N GLY A 372 -4.57 19.05 23.11
CA GLY A 372 -5.28 18.06 23.92
C GLY A 372 -5.58 18.49 25.37
N GLY A 373 -5.27 19.73 25.75
CA GLY A 373 -5.54 20.27 27.09
C GLY A 373 -4.37 20.14 28.09
N ASP A 374 -3.20 19.67 27.66
CA ASP A 374 -2.02 19.57 28.53
C ASP A 374 -1.42 20.97 28.81
N GLY A 375 -1.77 21.53 29.97
CA GLY A 375 -1.27 22.82 30.43
C GLY A 375 0.25 22.84 30.71
N HIS A 376 0.84 21.69 31.04
CA HIS A 376 2.29 21.59 31.25
C HIS A 376 3.04 21.67 29.91
N ALA A 377 2.52 21.01 28.87
CA ALA A 377 3.06 21.11 27.52
C ALA A 377 3.02 22.55 26.99
N LEU A 378 1.92 23.27 27.24
CA LEU A 378 1.80 24.68 26.88
C LEU A 378 2.85 25.55 27.59
N ASN A 379 3.05 25.34 28.91
CA ASN A 379 4.07 26.08 29.67
C ASN A 379 5.49 25.77 29.20
N GLN A 380 5.79 24.52 28.82
CA GLN A 380 7.07 24.18 28.22
C GLN A 380 7.28 24.85 26.85
N LEU A 381 6.24 24.92 26.02
CA LEU A 381 6.32 25.61 24.73
C LEU A 381 6.56 27.11 24.92
N ARG A 382 5.93 27.75 25.92
CA ARG A 382 6.18 29.15 26.30
C ARG A 382 7.64 29.38 26.66
N ARG A 383 8.20 28.58 27.58
CA ARG A 383 9.62 28.67 27.97
C ARG A 383 10.55 28.54 26.78
N ARG A 384 10.26 27.65 25.84
CA ARG A 384 11.07 27.47 24.62
C ARG A 384 10.93 28.62 23.62
N ALA A 385 9.74 29.20 23.49
CA ALA A 385 9.53 30.39 22.66
C ALA A 385 10.21 31.64 23.24
N GLU A 386 10.42 31.67 24.56
CA GLU A 386 11.17 32.73 25.26
C GLU A 386 12.69 32.58 25.07
N THR A 387 13.20 31.35 24.98
CA THR A 387 14.66 31.07 24.87
C THR A 387 15.17 30.90 23.44
N GLY A 388 14.32 30.54 22.47
CA GLY A 388 14.73 30.22 21.10
C GLY A 388 14.08 31.13 20.04
N ARG A 389 14.83 31.48 18.99
CA ARG A 389 14.28 32.20 17.82
C ARG A 389 13.75 31.25 16.75
N GLY A 390 12.60 31.61 16.17
CA GLY A 390 12.09 31.05 14.91
C GLY A 390 10.93 30.07 15.08
N TYR A 391 11.22 28.77 15.19
CA TYR A 391 10.19 27.73 15.07
C TYR A 391 9.28 27.60 16.30
N ALA A 392 9.83 27.58 17.51
CA ALA A 392 9.01 27.48 18.73
C ALA A 392 8.11 28.71 18.94
N GLN A 393 8.57 29.90 18.54
CA GLN A 393 7.79 31.15 18.57
C GLN A 393 6.62 31.08 17.59
N ASP A 394 6.87 30.65 16.35
CA ASP A 394 5.81 30.46 15.35
C ASP A 394 4.79 29.40 15.77
N GLN A 395 5.25 28.26 16.31
CA GLN A 395 4.36 27.20 16.80
C GLN A 395 3.48 27.66 17.97
N LEU A 396 4.04 28.45 18.91
CA LEU A 396 3.26 29.03 20.00
C LEU A 396 2.24 30.05 19.48
N ALA A 397 2.64 30.96 18.61
CA ALA A 397 1.75 31.96 18.01
C ALA A 397 0.59 31.30 17.24
N ALA A 398 0.89 30.28 16.43
CA ALA A 398 -0.10 29.50 15.70
C ALA A 398 -1.08 28.75 16.63
N LEU A 399 -0.58 28.20 17.75
CA LEU A 399 -1.41 27.52 18.74
C LEU A 399 -2.34 28.51 19.46
N LEU A 400 -1.81 29.66 19.90
CA LEU A 400 -2.59 30.71 20.56
C LEU A 400 -3.68 31.26 19.64
N ALA A 401 -3.36 31.50 18.36
CA ALA A 401 -4.35 31.94 17.37
C ALA A 401 -5.48 30.92 17.16
N ARG A 402 -5.16 29.63 17.04
CA ARG A 402 -6.16 28.54 16.94
C ARG A 402 -7.05 28.46 18.18
N ARG A 403 -6.47 28.58 19.38
CA ARG A 403 -7.25 28.58 20.64
C ARG A 403 -8.13 29.83 20.74
N ALA A 404 -7.61 31.00 20.40
CA ALA A 404 -8.35 32.25 20.37
C ALA A 404 -9.52 32.22 19.37
N GLY A 405 -9.34 31.60 18.21
CA GLY A 405 -10.41 31.36 17.23
C GLY A 405 -11.54 30.46 17.76
N ARG A 406 -11.24 29.57 18.72
CA ARG A 406 -12.23 28.75 19.45
C ARG A 406 -12.86 29.46 20.65
N GLY A 407 -12.57 30.74 20.87
CA GLY A 407 -13.13 31.54 21.97
C GLY A 407 -12.27 31.61 23.23
N ASP A 408 -11.01 31.11 23.21
CA ASP A 408 -10.09 31.24 24.35
C ASP A 408 -9.57 32.70 24.45
N VAL A 409 -10.23 33.50 25.30
CA VAL A 409 -9.89 34.91 25.55
C VAL A 409 -8.48 35.06 26.14
N GLY A 410 -8.04 34.08 26.95
CA GLY A 410 -6.69 34.08 27.51
C GLY A 410 -5.63 33.95 26.42
N ALA A 411 -5.84 33.04 25.47
CA ALA A 411 -4.94 32.87 24.33
C ALA A 411 -4.89 34.12 23.42
N LEU A 412 -6.02 34.80 23.22
CA LEU A 412 -6.07 36.05 22.45
C LEU A 412 -5.26 37.17 23.14
N ASN A 413 -5.41 37.33 24.45
CA ASN A 413 -4.68 38.35 25.20
C ASN A 413 -3.18 38.05 25.25
N GLU A 414 -2.79 36.78 25.36
CA GLU A 414 -1.39 36.39 25.27
C GLU A 414 -0.81 36.69 23.88
N LEU A 415 -1.53 36.36 22.80
CA LEU A 415 -1.11 36.65 21.44
C LEU A 415 -0.91 38.17 21.21
N ARG A 416 -1.82 39.01 21.72
CA ARG A 416 -1.68 40.48 21.71
C ARG A 416 -0.46 40.96 22.49
N SER A 417 -0.25 40.43 23.69
CA SER A 417 0.89 40.79 24.53
C SER A 417 2.21 40.51 23.82
N ARG A 418 2.32 39.34 23.17
CA ARG A 418 3.52 38.96 22.40
C ARG A 418 3.71 39.82 21.15
N ALA A 419 2.63 40.10 20.41
CA ALA A 419 2.70 41.00 19.25
C ALA A 419 3.18 42.41 19.65
N ASN A 420 2.75 42.93 20.81
CA ASN A 420 3.23 44.20 21.36
C ASN A 420 4.68 44.15 21.86
N ALA A 421 5.20 42.96 22.16
CA ALA A 421 6.58 42.71 22.57
C ALA A 421 7.52 42.42 21.38
N ASP A 422 7.14 42.81 20.16
CA ASP A 422 7.90 42.65 18.92
C ASP A 422 8.13 41.18 18.49
N ASP A 423 7.26 40.27 18.92
CA ASP A 423 7.19 38.90 18.39
C ASP A 423 6.50 38.93 17.02
N ARG A 424 7.30 38.95 15.96
CA ARG A 424 6.84 38.99 14.56
C ARG A 424 5.87 37.86 14.22
N SER A 425 6.14 36.64 14.71
CA SER A 425 5.25 35.50 14.46
C SER A 425 3.90 35.72 15.15
N ALA A 426 3.90 36.23 16.39
CA ALA A 426 2.66 36.57 17.09
C ALA A 426 1.87 37.67 16.37
N LEU A 427 2.56 38.70 15.86
CA LEU A 427 1.93 39.78 15.09
C LEU A 427 1.28 39.26 13.80
N ASP A 428 1.98 38.42 13.04
CA ASP A 428 1.47 37.83 11.79
C ASP A 428 0.23 36.97 12.03
N TRP A 429 0.27 36.12 13.06
CA TRP A 429 -0.87 35.27 13.44
C TRP A 429 -2.03 36.09 14.01
N LEU A 430 -1.76 37.18 14.75
CA LEU A 430 -2.80 38.10 15.23
C LEU A 430 -3.51 38.80 14.07
N ILE A 431 -2.75 39.32 13.09
CA ILE A 431 -3.32 39.97 11.89
C ILE A 431 -4.22 39.01 11.12
N ARG A 432 -3.80 37.73 10.96
CA ARG A 432 -4.62 36.69 10.31
C ARG A 432 -5.92 36.46 11.08
N LEU A 433 -5.82 36.22 12.39
CA LEU A 433 -7.00 35.96 13.23
C LEU A 433 -7.99 37.13 13.24
N LEU A 434 -7.50 38.37 13.32
CA LEU A 434 -8.35 39.56 13.31
C LEU A 434 -9.04 39.74 11.96
N ALA A 435 -8.35 39.47 10.86
CA ALA A 435 -8.96 39.49 9.52
C ALA A 435 -10.08 38.43 9.41
N ASP A 436 -9.83 37.19 9.81
CA ASP A 436 -10.82 36.11 9.76
C ASP A 436 -12.06 36.44 10.63
N ARG A 437 -11.86 36.98 11.84
CA ARG A 437 -12.95 37.42 12.71
C ARG A 437 -13.72 38.60 12.12
N ALA A 438 -13.02 39.56 11.52
CA ALA A 438 -13.66 40.68 10.84
C ALA A 438 -14.47 40.21 9.63
N GLU A 439 -14.02 39.22 8.86
CA GLU A 439 -14.81 38.63 7.78
C GLU A 439 -16.13 38.03 8.31
N LEU A 440 -16.10 37.41 9.49
CA LEU A 440 -17.28 36.89 10.19
C LEU A 440 -18.17 37.97 10.84
N GLY A 441 -17.85 39.27 10.67
CA GLY A 441 -18.68 40.39 11.14
C GLY A 441 -18.22 41.04 12.45
N ASP A 442 -17.07 40.65 13.02
CA ASP A 442 -16.53 41.26 14.23
C ASP A 442 -15.94 42.66 13.94
N ASN A 443 -16.71 43.69 14.21
CA ASN A 443 -16.27 45.08 14.03
C ASN A 443 -15.19 45.52 15.03
N GLY A 444 -15.08 44.84 16.18
CA GLY A 444 -13.99 45.05 17.12
C GLY A 444 -12.67 44.58 16.52
N ALA A 445 -12.67 43.40 15.91
CA ALA A 445 -11.50 42.86 15.21
C ALA A 445 -11.09 43.73 14.00
N LEU A 446 -12.04 44.29 13.26
CA LEU A 446 -11.76 45.23 12.18
C LEU A 446 -11.07 46.51 12.70
N THR A 447 -11.56 47.06 13.81
CA THR A 447 -10.99 48.27 14.42
C THR A 447 -9.56 48.02 14.89
N GLU A 448 -9.32 46.86 15.50
CA GLU A 448 -7.98 46.45 15.94
C GLU A 448 -7.04 46.22 14.75
N LEU A 449 -7.51 45.54 13.69
CA LEU A 449 -6.74 45.36 12.45
C LEU A 449 -6.40 46.71 11.82
N HIS A 450 -7.31 47.69 11.86
CA HIS A 450 -7.05 49.03 11.37
C HIS A 450 -5.96 49.73 12.19
N ALA A 451 -5.99 49.63 13.52
CA ALA A 451 -4.94 50.18 14.38
C ALA A 451 -3.55 49.61 14.05
N LEU A 452 -3.46 48.31 13.73
CA LEU A 452 -2.21 47.67 13.33
C LEU A 452 -1.65 48.19 12.00
N THR A 453 -2.46 48.81 11.14
CA THR A 453 -1.95 49.43 9.89
C THR A 453 -1.15 50.71 10.12
N GLY A 454 -1.34 51.37 11.27
CA GLY A 454 -0.56 52.54 11.69
C GLY A 454 0.88 52.22 12.08
N LEU A 455 1.21 50.94 12.28
CA LEU A 455 2.56 50.44 12.59
C LEU A 455 3.40 50.13 11.34
N ASP A 456 3.02 50.66 10.18
CA ASP A 456 3.66 50.42 8.88
C ASP A 456 3.74 48.95 8.46
N ASN A 457 2.82 48.10 8.95
CA ASN A 457 2.79 46.69 8.61
C ASN A 457 2.08 46.45 7.24
N PRO A 458 2.81 45.98 6.20
CA PRO A 458 2.25 45.81 4.86
C PRO A 458 1.19 44.69 4.78
N ASP A 459 1.31 43.64 5.60
CA ASP A 459 0.36 42.53 5.62
C ASP A 459 -0.98 42.94 6.24
N ALA A 460 -0.95 43.74 7.31
CA ALA A 460 -2.15 44.33 7.90
C ALA A 460 -2.86 45.25 6.89
N ARG A 461 -2.11 46.10 6.18
CA ARG A 461 -2.65 46.99 5.13
C ARG A 461 -3.31 46.21 3.99
N GLY A 462 -2.63 45.18 3.49
CA GLY A 462 -3.13 44.35 2.39
C GLY A 462 -4.40 43.57 2.76
N ARG A 463 -4.49 43.04 3.98
CA ARG A 463 -5.69 42.32 4.46
C ARG A 463 -6.85 43.27 4.73
N LEU A 464 -6.59 44.40 5.40
CA LEU A 464 -7.62 45.39 5.69
C LEU A 464 -8.27 45.92 4.40
N THR A 465 -7.46 46.31 3.41
CA THR A 465 -7.96 46.90 2.15
C THR A 465 -8.80 45.91 1.35
N ARG A 466 -8.39 44.63 1.28
CA ARG A 466 -9.20 43.56 0.67
C ARG A 466 -10.54 43.36 1.37
N LEU A 467 -10.54 43.33 2.70
CA LEU A 467 -11.76 43.13 3.49
C LEU A 467 -12.72 44.32 3.35
N LEU A 468 -12.20 45.54 3.42
CA LEU A 468 -12.98 46.76 3.20
C LEU A 468 -13.55 46.81 1.79
N ALA A 469 -12.79 46.38 0.78
CA ALA A 469 -13.26 46.32 -0.59
C ALA A 469 -14.36 45.29 -0.81
N ASP A 470 -14.23 44.09 -0.25
CA ASP A 470 -15.29 43.09 -0.32
C ASP A 470 -16.59 43.60 0.34
N ARG A 471 -16.50 44.16 1.55
CA ARG A 471 -17.67 44.77 2.22
C ARG A 471 -18.26 45.94 1.44
N ALA A 472 -17.41 46.80 0.90
CA ALA A 472 -17.85 47.91 0.07
C ALA A 472 -18.54 47.38 -1.19
N GLY A 473 -18.00 46.37 -1.88
CA GLY A 473 -18.65 45.72 -3.04
C GLY A 473 -20.07 45.22 -2.73
N ARG A 474 -20.32 44.74 -1.51
CA ARG A 474 -21.65 44.29 -1.04
C ARG A 474 -22.60 45.43 -0.60
N GLY A 475 -22.23 46.70 -0.80
CA GLY A 475 -23.09 47.84 -0.48
C GLY A 475 -22.81 48.52 0.87
N HIS A 476 -21.76 48.14 1.61
CA HIS A 476 -21.42 48.82 2.87
C HIS A 476 -20.68 50.15 2.64
N ASP A 477 -21.40 51.27 2.64
CA ASP A 477 -20.84 52.61 2.37
C ASP A 477 -19.81 53.08 3.41
N VAL A 478 -19.95 52.65 4.66
CA VAL A 478 -18.94 52.92 5.71
C VAL A 478 -17.60 52.27 5.33
N ALA A 479 -17.62 51.03 4.81
CA ALA A 479 -16.40 50.35 4.38
C ALA A 479 -15.75 51.04 3.16
N LEU A 480 -16.56 51.56 2.24
CA LEU A 480 -16.08 52.39 1.13
C LEU A 480 -15.41 53.68 1.63
N GLY A 481 -16.01 54.33 2.63
CA GLY A 481 -15.44 55.51 3.28
C GLY A 481 -14.07 55.23 3.90
N VAL A 482 -13.94 54.14 4.66
CA VAL A 482 -12.66 53.75 5.28
C VAL A 482 -11.62 53.35 4.22
N LEU A 483 -12.02 52.65 3.15
CA LEU A 483 -11.13 52.28 2.05
C LEU A 483 -10.56 53.53 1.34
N ARG A 484 -11.38 54.57 1.15
CA ARG A 484 -10.91 55.86 0.63
C ARG A 484 -9.87 56.51 1.54
N CYS A 485 -10.07 56.45 2.86
CA CYS A 485 -9.07 56.92 3.82
C CYS A 485 -7.76 56.13 3.71
N CYS A 486 -7.80 54.81 3.50
CA CYS A 486 -6.59 54.01 3.24
C CYS A 486 -5.83 54.50 2.00
N VAL A 487 -6.55 54.81 0.91
CA VAL A 487 -5.93 55.33 -0.33
C VAL A 487 -5.24 56.66 -0.10
N LEU A 488 -5.88 57.56 0.67
CA LEU A 488 -5.28 58.84 1.06
C LEU A 488 -4.03 58.66 1.93
N ALA A 489 -3.97 57.57 2.71
CA ALA A 489 -2.79 57.18 3.47
C ALA A 489 -1.74 56.41 2.65
N GLY A 490 -1.94 56.26 1.33
CA GLY A 490 -0.96 55.71 0.39
C GLY A 490 -1.08 54.21 0.09
N TYR A 491 -2.19 53.54 0.44
CA TYR A 491 -2.38 52.10 0.18
C TYR A 491 -3.84 51.74 -0.16
N GLY A 492 -4.07 50.62 -0.85
CA GLY A 492 -5.43 50.14 -1.16
C GLY A 492 -6.09 50.74 -2.42
N GLY A 493 -5.33 51.43 -3.27
CA GLY A 493 -5.85 52.06 -4.49
C GLY A 493 -6.42 51.04 -5.49
N ARG A 494 -5.75 49.90 -5.64
CA ARG A 494 -6.20 48.79 -6.50
C ARG A 494 -7.54 48.23 -6.03
N GLU A 495 -7.70 48.06 -4.72
CA GLU A 495 -8.91 47.56 -4.09
C GLU A 495 -10.08 48.54 -4.24
N LEU A 496 -9.83 49.85 -4.06
CA LEU A 496 -10.84 50.89 -4.30
C LEU A 496 -11.33 50.91 -5.75
N LEU A 497 -10.42 50.75 -6.73
CA LEU A 497 -10.77 50.62 -8.14
C LEU A 497 -11.66 49.39 -8.40
N HIS A 498 -11.37 48.24 -7.77
CA HIS A 498 -12.21 47.04 -7.90
C HIS A 498 -13.63 47.28 -7.39
N VAL A 499 -13.78 47.99 -6.26
CA VAL A 499 -15.11 48.33 -5.72
C VAL A 499 -15.89 49.26 -6.66
N HIS A 500 -15.22 50.29 -7.18
CA HIS A 500 -15.86 51.22 -8.13
C HIS A 500 -16.31 50.51 -9.40
N ARG A 501 -15.48 49.61 -9.94
CA ARG A 501 -15.87 48.76 -11.08
C ARG A 501 -17.07 47.86 -10.76
N ALA A 502 -17.11 47.24 -9.58
CA ALA A 502 -18.19 46.35 -9.18
C ALA A 502 -19.52 47.09 -8.94
N ARG A 503 -19.48 48.29 -8.37
CA ARG A 503 -20.68 49.08 -8.05
C ARG A 503 -21.22 49.90 -9.21
N SER A 504 -20.39 50.22 -10.21
CA SER A 504 -20.74 51.10 -11.33
C SER A 504 -20.68 50.35 -12.65
N SER A 505 -21.43 49.26 -12.76
CA SER A 505 -21.61 48.53 -14.02
C SER A 505 -22.28 49.45 -15.06
N GLY A 506 -21.45 50.13 -15.87
CA GLY A 506 -21.89 51.12 -16.86
C GLY A 506 -21.07 52.42 -16.91
N SER A 507 -20.13 52.63 -15.99
CA SER A 507 -19.26 53.82 -15.98
C SER A 507 -17.81 53.47 -16.32
N HIS A 508 -17.22 54.15 -17.30
CA HIS A 508 -15.79 54.03 -17.61
C HIS A 508 -14.96 54.62 -16.46
N VAL A 509 -14.20 53.77 -15.77
CA VAL A 509 -13.23 54.21 -14.75
C VAL A 509 -11.86 54.26 -15.40
N LEU A 510 -11.41 55.46 -15.74
CA LEU A 510 -10.06 55.72 -16.26
C LEU A 510 -9.03 55.66 -15.12
N GLU A 511 -8.12 54.70 -15.21
CA GLU A 511 -6.94 54.63 -14.35
C GLU A 511 -5.83 55.47 -14.98
N LEU A 512 -5.35 56.49 -14.27
CA LEU A 512 -4.28 57.36 -14.74
C LEU A 512 -2.97 57.03 -14.02
N ASP A 513 -1.84 56.98 -14.74
CA ASP A 513 -0.51 56.85 -14.13
C ASP A 513 -0.09 58.15 -13.41
N TYR A 514 1.11 58.16 -12.83
CA TYR A 514 1.67 59.34 -12.16
C TYR A 514 1.88 60.56 -13.08
N ASN A 515 1.79 60.37 -14.41
CA ASN A 515 1.83 61.42 -15.43
C ASN A 515 0.46 61.75 -16.01
N ALA A 516 -0.63 61.28 -15.39
CA ALA A 516 -1.99 61.42 -15.86
C ALA A 516 -2.29 60.71 -17.21
N ASN A 517 -1.52 59.67 -17.59
CA ASN A 517 -1.80 58.85 -18.77
C ASN A 517 -2.75 57.71 -18.46
N PRO A 518 -3.72 57.40 -19.33
CA PRO A 518 -4.59 56.24 -19.15
C PRO A 518 -3.79 54.93 -19.21
N VAL A 519 -3.80 54.17 -18.11
CA VAL A 519 -3.11 52.87 -17.98
C VAL A 519 -3.98 51.73 -18.50
N TYR A 520 -5.31 51.87 -18.43
CA TYR A 520 -6.29 50.92 -18.95
C TYR A 520 -7.60 51.61 -19.33
N GLU A 521 -8.17 51.22 -20.47
CA GLU A 521 -9.47 51.68 -20.97
C GLU A 521 -10.32 50.45 -21.34
N ARG A 522 -11.57 50.40 -20.86
CA ARG A 522 -12.61 49.53 -21.41
C ARG A 522 -13.96 50.20 -21.33
#